data_AF-A0A182YTG4-F1
#
_entry.id   AF-A0A182YTG4-F1
#
_cell.length_a   1.000
_cell.length_b   1.000
_cell.length_c   1.000
_cell.angle_alpha   90.00
_cell.angle_beta   90.00
_cell.angle_gamma   90.00
#
_symmetry.space_group_name_H-M   'P 1'
#
loop_
_entity.id
_entity.type
_entity.pdbx_description
1 polymer ?
#
loop_
_entity_poly.entity_id
_entity_poly.type
_entity_poly.pdbx_seq_one_letter_code
_entity_poly.pdbx_strand_id
1 'polypeptide(L)'
;LYIPKLTHIRNLDLDGPGGTMFELDCIGDMGFVFLVYKTHGTTRPEIYLLEMGSLRWTLLADSFTTYLRMCIVHLGLPCWQLAFASCGLPGWAEQLFLVLAPHLLLHKDEMPRPRRAPVYQRVQPPYNVLDPAVFRTTVRRKRSANK
;
A
#
# COMPACT_ATOMS: atom_id res chain seq x y z
N LEU A 1 -3.30 -14.60 -8.93
CA LEU A 1 -3.24 -13.21 -8.42
C LEU A 1 -4.59 -12.55 -8.66
N TYR A 2 -5.47 -12.60 -7.66
CA TYR A 2 -6.71 -11.82 -7.70
C TYR A 2 -6.32 -10.39 -7.33
N ILE A 3 -6.19 -9.53 -8.33
CA ILE A 3 -6.17 -8.08 -8.11
C ILE A 3 -7.64 -7.75 -7.81
N PRO A 4 -7.99 -7.32 -6.58
CA PRO A 4 -9.36 -6.91 -6.31
C PRO A 4 -9.73 -5.85 -7.34
N LYS A 5 -10.84 -6.06 -8.04
CA LYS A 5 -11.42 -5.05 -8.91
C LYS A 5 -11.57 -3.78 -8.05
N LEU A 6 -11.00 -2.67 -8.52
CA LEU A 6 -11.23 -1.30 -8.03
C LEU A 6 -12.70 -0.88 -8.29
N THR A 7 -13.66 -1.70 -7.86
CA THR A 7 -15.08 -1.43 -8.03
C THR A 7 -15.52 -0.51 -6.92
N HIS A 8 -15.68 0.77 -7.30
CA HIS A 8 -16.27 1.86 -6.54
C HIS A 8 -15.33 2.60 -5.59
N ILE A 9 -14.44 3.40 -6.17
CA ILE A 9 -13.95 4.59 -5.48
C ILE A 9 -15.16 5.51 -5.24
N ARG A 10 -15.69 5.50 -4.02
CA ARG A 10 -16.72 6.46 -3.59
C ARG A 10 -16.05 7.70 -3.02
N ASN A 11 -16.41 8.87 -3.54
CA ASN A 11 -16.06 10.14 -2.93
C ASN A 11 -17.04 10.38 -1.78
N LEU A 12 -16.52 10.41 -0.56
CA LEU A 12 -17.29 10.82 0.61
C LEU A 12 -16.81 12.22 0.97
N ASP A 13 -17.64 13.23 0.68
CA ASP A 13 -17.40 14.59 1.17
C ASP A 13 -17.78 14.59 2.66
N LEU A 14 -16.83 14.88 3.53
CA LEU A 14 -17.14 15.14 4.93
C LEU A 14 -17.71 16.56 5.00
N ASP A 15 -18.97 16.68 5.39
CA ASP A 15 -19.66 17.97 5.50
C ASP A 15 -19.02 18.82 6.62
N GLY A 16 -18.06 19.68 6.25
CA GLY A 16 -17.14 20.43 7.11
C GLY A 16 -15.80 20.64 6.40
N PRO A 17 -14.94 21.62 6.74
CA PRO A 17 -13.96 22.22 5.83
C PRO A 17 -13.02 21.22 5.10
N GLY A 18 -13.49 20.69 3.95
CA GLY A 18 -12.87 20.45 2.64
C GLY A 18 -11.91 19.27 2.38
N GLY A 19 -12.05 18.15 3.07
CA GLY A 19 -11.20 16.97 2.80
C GLY A 19 -11.88 15.98 1.86
N THR A 20 -11.24 15.58 0.76
CA THR A 20 -11.74 14.50 -0.10
C THR A 20 -11.15 13.17 0.31
N MET A 21 -12.00 12.14 0.43
CA MET A 21 -11.55 10.76 0.66
C MET A 21 -12.06 9.81 -0.42
N PHE A 22 -11.20 8.86 -0.76
CA PHE A 22 -11.41 7.87 -1.80
C PHE A 22 -11.25 6.47 -1.20
N GLU A 23 -12.30 5.64 -1.29
CA GLU A 23 -12.23 4.22 -0.89
C GLU A 23 -11.23 3.47 -1.79
N LEU A 24 -10.23 2.83 -1.18
CA LEU A 24 -9.20 2.04 -1.88
C LEU A 24 -9.46 0.54 -1.79
N ASP A 25 -9.90 0.05 -0.64
CA ASP A 25 -10.10 -1.38 -0.39
C ASP A 25 -11.18 -1.60 0.68
N CYS A 26 -11.89 -2.72 0.57
CA CYS A 26 -12.94 -3.14 1.50
C CYS A 26 -12.58 -4.52 2.06
N ILE A 27 -12.41 -4.59 3.38
CA ILE A 27 -11.98 -5.79 4.11
C ILE A 27 -13.22 -6.48 4.68
N GLY A 28 -14.18 -6.79 3.80
CA GLY A 28 -15.49 -7.28 4.18
C GLY A 28 -16.16 -6.37 5.22
N ASP A 29 -16.73 -6.96 6.27
CA ASP A 29 -17.42 -6.22 7.33
C ASP A 29 -16.47 -5.71 8.45
N MET A 30 -15.16 -5.95 8.31
CA MET A 30 -14.17 -5.64 9.35
C MET A 30 -13.63 -4.22 9.24
N GLY A 31 -13.52 -3.68 8.01
CA GLY A 31 -12.93 -2.36 7.81
C GLY A 31 -12.80 -1.92 6.36
N PHE A 32 -12.49 -0.65 6.20
CA PHE A 32 -12.30 0.01 4.91
C PHE A 32 -10.96 0.76 4.89
N VAL A 33 -10.32 0.80 3.73
CA VAL A 33 -9.11 1.59 3.51
C VAL A 33 -9.46 2.80 2.66
N PHE A 34 -9.05 3.98 3.11
CA PHE A 34 -9.30 5.26 2.44
C PHE A 34 -7.99 5.99 2.14
N LEU A 35 -7.93 6.60 0.96
CA LEU A 35 -6.97 7.65 0.62
C LEU A 35 -7.60 9.00 0.95
N VAL A 36 -6.97 9.78 1.83
CA VAL A 36 -7.52 11.01 2.38
C VAL A 36 -6.65 12.20 1.99
N TYR A 37 -7.25 13.20 1.36
CA TYR A 37 -6.65 14.51 1.11
C TYR A 37 -7.14 15.51 2.16
N LYS A 38 -6.20 16.16 2.85
CA LYS A 38 -6.51 17.20 3.85
C LYS A 38 -6.58 18.56 3.16
N THR A 39 -7.66 19.29 3.38
CA THR A 39 -8.03 20.60 2.79
C THR A 39 -6.93 21.66 2.87
N HIS A 40 -6.26 21.74 4.01
CA HIS A 40 -5.32 22.82 4.31
C HIS A 40 -3.87 22.33 4.18
N GLY A 41 -3.30 22.51 2.98
CA GLY A 41 -1.86 22.67 2.80
C GLY A 41 -1.02 21.40 2.62
N THR A 42 -1.62 20.20 2.63
CA THR A 42 -0.86 18.97 2.40
C THR A 42 -1.18 18.41 1.01
N THR A 43 -0.28 18.64 0.03
CA THR A 43 -0.37 18.00 -1.31
C THR A 43 -0.13 16.49 -1.27
N ARG A 44 0.10 15.93 -0.09
CA ARG A 44 0.42 14.52 0.11
C ARG A 44 -0.80 13.82 0.71
N PRO A 45 -1.45 12.93 -0.03
CA PRO A 45 -2.54 12.16 0.53
C PRO A 45 -2.02 11.10 1.49
N GLU A 46 -2.76 10.90 2.56
CA GLU A 46 -2.48 9.88 3.58
C GLU A 46 -3.45 8.71 3.40
N ILE A 47 -3.07 7.53 3.90
CA ILE A 47 -3.90 6.33 3.82
C ILE A 47 -4.27 5.86 5.20
N TYR A 48 -5.57 5.70 5.40
CA TYR A 48 -6.16 5.31 6.67
C TYR A 48 -6.96 4.02 6.53
N LEU A 49 -6.95 3.24 7.61
CA LEU A 49 -7.85 2.12 7.85
C LEU A 49 -8.92 2.56 8.83
N LEU A 50 -10.18 2.38 8.46
CA LEU A 50 -11.33 2.48 9.35
C LEU A 50 -11.73 1.07 9.79
N GLU A 51 -11.59 0.78 11.08
CA GLU A 51 -12.05 -0.46 11.70
C GLU A 51 -13.53 -0.35 12.06
N MET A 52 -14.40 -1.24 11.55
CA MET A 52 -15.86 -1.11 11.73
C MET A 52 -16.33 -1.43 13.16
N GLY A 53 -15.70 -2.42 13.82
CA GLY A 53 -16.11 -2.85 15.16
C GLY A 53 -15.88 -1.79 16.25
N SER A 54 -14.85 -0.97 16.10
CA SER A 54 -14.47 0.10 17.05
C SER A 54 -14.62 1.51 16.49
N LEU A 55 -15.00 1.64 15.21
CA LEU A 55 -15.03 2.89 14.43
C LEU A 55 -13.70 3.67 14.51
N ARG A 56 -12.59 2.94 14.65
CA ARG A 56 -11.27 3.53 14.86
C ARG A 56 -10.57 3.78 13.54
N TRP A 57 -10.11 5.01 13.38
CA TRP A 57 -9.20 5.40 12.30
C TRP A 57 -7.75 5.13 12.68
N THR A 58 -7.05 4.38 11.83
CA THR A 58 -5.64 4.06 11.99
C THR A 58 -4.88 4.48 10.75
N LEU A 59 -3.84 5.29 10.91
CA LEU A 59 -2.95 5.66 9.80
C LEU A 59 -2.15 4.41 9.38
N LEU A 60 -2.34 3.97 8.13
CA LEU A 60 -1.57 2.88 7.54
C LEU A 60 -0.29 3.41 6.89
N ALA A 61 -0.40 4.52 6.15
CA ALA A 61 0.71 5.07 5.38
C ALA A 61 0.60 6.59 5.19
N ASP A 62 1.76 7.24 5.15
CA ASP A 62 1.92 8.68 4.89
C ASP A 62 1.86 9.07 3.40
N SER A 63 1.83 8.07 2.52
CA SER A 63 1.72 8.26 1.08
C SER A 63 1.19 7.00 0.39
N PHE A 64 0.61 7.18 -0.81
CA PHE A 64 0.20 6.07 -1.66
C PHE A 64 1.35 5.12 -2.01
N THR A 65 2.55 5.65 -2.25
CA THR A 65 3.73 4.83 -2.55
C THR A 65 4.14 3.95 -1.37
N THR A 66 4.09 4.49 -0.15
CA THR A 66 4.36 3.71 1.07
C THR A 66 3.34 2.58 1.21
N TYR A 67 2.04 2.86 1.03
CA TYR A 67 1.00 1.83 1.06
C TYR A 67 1.18 0.76 -0.01
N LEU A 68 1.50 1.14 -1.25
CA LEU A 68 1.77 0.19 -2.32
C LEU A 68 2.95 -0.74 -1.97
N ARG A 69 4.01 -0.22 -1.34
CA ARG A 69 5.11 -1.04 -0.84
C ARG A 69 4.64 -2.01 0.24
N MET A 70 3.75 -1.59 1.14
CA MET A 70 3.15 -2.50 2.12
C MET A 70 2.34 -3.59 1.43
N CYS A 71 1.54 -3.29 0.41
CA CYS A 71 0.83 -4.31 -0.38
C CYS A 71 1.78 -5.36 -0.98
N ILE A 72 2.94 -4.91 -1.51
CA ILE A 72 3.97 -5.78 -2.09
C ILE A 72 4.62 -6.64 -1.00
N VAL A 73 5.00 -6.06 0.14
CA VAL A 73 5.58 -6.79 1.29
C VAL A 73 4.63 -7.89 1.77
N HIS A 74 3.34 -7.59 1.83
CA HIS A 74 2.32 -8.56 2.24
C HIS A 74 1.86 -9.46 1.10
N LEU A 75 2.47 -9.39 -0.09
CA LEU A 75 2.19 -10.24 -1.26
C LEU A 75 0.71 -10.28 -1.68
N GLY A 76 -0.08 -9.26 -1.30
CA GLY A 76 -1.52 -9.23 -1.49
C GLY A 76 -2.30 -10.25 -0.64
N LEU A 77 -1.74 -10.72 0.48
CA LEU A 77 -2.44 -11.57 1.44
C LEU A 77 -3.74 -10.88 1.90
N PRO A 78 -4.87 -11.59 1.98
CA PRO A 78 -6.13 -10.97 2.34
C PRO A 78 -6.09 -10.47 3.80
N CYS A 79 -6.83 -9.40 4.06
CA CYS A 79 -6.96 -8.78 5.38
C CYS A 79 -5.66 -8.26 6.01
N TRP A 80 -4.56 -8.17 5.26
CA TRP A 80 -3.24 -7.79 5.79
C TRP A 80 -3.25 -6.44 6.51
N GLN A 81 -4.09 -5.49 6.09
CA GLN A 81 -4.21 -4.17 6.72
C GLN A 81 -4.67 -4.27 8.18
N LEU A 82 -5.46 -5.29 8.53
CA LEU A 82 -5.91 -5.53 9.91
C LEU A 82 -4.78 -5.96 10.84
N ALA A 83 -3.60 -6.33 10.31
CA ALA A 83 -2.41 -6.54 11.12
C ALA A 83 -2.00 -5.27 11.90
N PHE A 84 -2.42 -4.09 11.44
CA PHE A 84 -2.19 -2.79 12.10
C PHE A 84 -3.41 -2.27 12.86
N ALA A 85 -4.56 -2.96 12.79
CA ALA A 85 -5.79 -2.60 13.49
C ALA A 85 -5.78 -3.08 14.94
N SER A 86 -6.68 -2.55 15.76
CA SER A 86 -6.86 -3.01 17.14
C SER A 86 -7.47 -4.42 17.20
N CYS A 87 -8.36 -4.74 16.26
CA CYS A 87 -9.02 -6.03 16.19
C CYS A 87 -8.10 -7.18 15.76
N GLY A 88 -6.95 -6.88 15.15
CA GLY A 88 -6.02 -7.88 14.65
C GLY A 88 -6.54 -8.64 13.42
N LEU A 89 -5.81 -9.69 13.02
CA LEU A 89 -6.17 -10.51 11.87
C LEU A 89 -7.24 -11.54 12.27
N PRO A 90 -8.18 -11.89 11.39
CA PRO A 90 -9.07 -13.03 11.64
C PRO A 90 -8.25 -14.33 11.60
N GLY A 91 -8.64 -15.33 12.41
CA GLY A 91 -7.85 -16.55 12.59
C GLY A 91 -7.54 -17.30 11.29
N TRP A 92 -8.44 -17.31 10.30
CA TRP A 92 -8.18 -17.91 8.99
C TRP A 92 -7.09 -17.16 8.21
N ALA A 93 -7.01 -15.83 8.33
CA ALA A 93 -5.97 -15.04 7.69
C ALA A 93 -4.64 -15.25 8.40
N GLU A 94 -4.62 -15.34 9.73
CA GLU A 94 -3.39 -15.68 10.48
C GLU A 94 -2.81 -17.03 10.06
N GLN A 95 -3.67 -18.04 9.90
CA GLN A 95 -3.26 -19.35 9.38
C GLN A 95 -2.62 -19.24 7.98
N LEU A 96 -3.21 -18.44 7.07
CA LEU A 96 -2.62 -18.20 5.75
C LEU A 96 -1.26 -17.51 5.86
N PHE A 97 -1.12 -16.51 6.73
CA PHE A 97 0.15 -15.85 6.97
C PHE A 97 1.21 -16.81 7.51
N LEU A 98 0.87 -17.70 8.44
CA LEU A 98 1.81 -18.71 8.97
C LEU A 98 2.34 -19.64 7.88
N VAL A 99 1.50 -19.99 6.90
CA VAL A 99 1.89 -20.89 5.80
C VAL A 99 2.71 -20.16 4.72
N LEU A 100 2.32 -18.94 4.37
CA LEU A 100 2.86 -18.24 3.20
C LEU A 100 4.00 -17.28 3.55
N ALA A 101 3.92 -16.61 4.70
CA ALA A 101 4.85 -15.55 5.10
C ALA A 101 4.89 -15.39 6.64
N PRO A 102 5.33 -16.41 7.40
CA PRO A 102 5.28 -16.39 8.87
C PRO A 102 6.12 -15.26 9.48
N HIS A 103 7.19 -14.84 8.80
CA HIS A 103 8.04 -13.74 9.20
C HIS A 103 7.30 -12.39 9.28
N LEU A 104 6.18 -12.22 8.56
CA LEU A 104 5.37 -11.00 8.64
C LEU A 104 4.56 -10.90 9.94
N LEU A 105 4.31 -12.01 10.63
CA LEU A 105 3.60 -12.02 11.91
C LEU A 105 4.52 -11.70 13.09
N LEU A 106 5.79 -12.14 13.02
CA LEU A 106 6.78 -11.96 14.08
C LEU A 106 7.12 -10.48 14.35
N HIS A 107 6.93 -9.61 13.35
CA HIS A 107 7.21 -8.18 13.47
C HIS A 107 6.13 -7.37 14.20
N LYS A 108 5.03 -7.99 14.65
CA LYS A 108 3.93 -7.27 15.35
C LYS A 108 4.36 -6.67 16.69
N ASP A 109 5.30 -7.28 17.40
CA ASP A 109 5.69 -6.86 18.76
C ASP A 109 6.76 -5.76 18.81
N GLU A 110 7.47 -5.49 17.70
CA GLU A 110 8.65 -4.62 17.70
C GLU A 110 8.50 -3.28 16.95
N MET A 111 7.35 -2.98 16.33
CA MET A 111 7.19 -1.75 15.54
C MET A 111 6.51 -0.60 16.33
N PRO A 112 7.23 0.47 16.71
CA PRO A 112 6.63 1.76 16.93
C PRO A 112 5.94 2.21 15.63
N ARG A 113 4.64 2.50 15.71
CA ARG A 113 3.86 3.05 14.59
C ARG A 113 4.64 4.19 13.95
N PRO A 114 4.87 4.19 12.62
CA PRO A 114 5.67 5.21 11.99
C PRO A 114 4.87 6.52 11.95
N ARG A 115 4.96 7.33 13.02
CA ARG A 115 4.62 8.76 12.93
C ARG A 115 5.59 9.51 12.02
N ARG A 116 6.78 8.94 11.82
CA ARG A 116 7.74 9.15 10.74
C ARG A 116 8.38 7.78 10.54
N ALA A 117 8.51 7.31 9.29
CA ALA A 117 9.31 6.11 9.05
C ALA A 117 10.65 6.31 9.76
N PRO A 118 11.14 5.34 10.57
CA PRO A 118 12.53 5.40 10.98
C PRO A 118 13.33 5.55 9.69
N VAL A 119 14.29 6.48 9.69
CA VAL A 119 15.31 6.51 8.65
C VAL A 119 15.99 5.15 8.79
N TYR A 120 15.49 4.14 8.08
CA TYR A 120 16.30 3.00 7.72
C TYR A 120 17.50 3.66 7.08
N GLN A 121 18.61 3.65 7.81
CA GLN A 121 19.90 3.97 7.25
C GLN A 121 19.93 3.20 5.94
N ARG A 122 19.90 3.93 4.81
CA ARG A 122 19.91 3.33 3.48
C ARG A 122 21.24 2.60 3.34
N VAL A 123 21.35 1.40 3.90
CA VAL A 123 22.18 0.36 3.32
C VAL A 123 21.45 0.06 2.03
N GLN A 124 21.86 0.71 0.96
CA GLN A 124 21.28 0.50 -0.37
C GLN A 124 21.39 -1.00 -0.66
N PRO A 125 20.29 -1.76 -0.64
CA PRO A 125 20.34 -3.12 -1.18
C PRO A 125 20.76 -2.98 -2.64
N PRO A 126 21.54 -3.92 -3.22
CA PRO A 126 21.91 -3.85 -4.62
C PRO A 126 20.61 -3.76 -5.42
N TYR A 127 20.32 -2.57 -5.96
CA TYR A 127 19.12 -2.34 -6.73
C TYR A 127 19.11 -3.36 -7.88
N ASN A 128 17.93 -3.87 -8.23
CA ASN A 128 17.71 -4.48 -9.53
C ASN A 128 17.87 -3.37 -10.59
N VAL A 129 19.11 -2.96 -10.84
CA VAL A 129 19.45 -1.99 -11.88
C VAL A 129 19.23 -2.72 -13.19
N LEU A 130 18.05 -2.52 -13.76
CA LEU A 130 17.80 -2.91 -15.13
C LEU A 130 18.80 -2.17 -16.00
N ASP A 131 19.58 -2.93 -16.77
CA ASP A 131 20.54 -2.36 -17.70
C ASP A 131 19.81 -1.39 -18.64
N PRO A 132 20.21 -0.11 -18.73
CA PRO A 132 19.64 0.84 -19.67
C PRO A 132 19.64 0.37 -21.13
N ALA A 133 20.48 -0.62 -21.49
CA ALA A 133 20.52 -1.24 -22.80
C ALA A 133 19.39 -2.25 -23.05
N VAL A 134 18.67 -2.75 -22.03
CA VAL A 134 17.55 -3.70 -22.19
C VAL A 134 16.49 -3.20 -23.17
N PHE A 135 16.26 -1.88 -23.21
CA PHE A 135 15.26 -1.27 -24.09
C PHE A 135 15.85 -0.72 -25.39
N ARG A 136 17.15 -0.92 -25.65
CA ARG A 136 17.73 -0.58 -26.95
C ARG A 136 17.35 -1.67 -27.94
N THR A 137 16.13 -1.57 -28.48
CA THR A 137 15.79 -2.23 -29.73
C THR A 137 16.74 -1.67 -30.79
N THR A 138 17.68 -2.49 -31.25
CA THR A 138 18.50 -2.15 -32.41
C THR A 138 17.56 -2.07 -33.61
N VAL A 139 17.05 -0.88 -33.90
CA VAL A 139 16.46 -0.59 -35.20
C VAL A 139 17.60 -0.71 -36.20
N ARG A 140 17.69 -1.86 -36.86
CA ARG A 140 18.67 -2.14 -37.91
C ARG A 140 18.39 -1.19 -39.08
N ARG A 141 19.04 -0.03 -39.06
CA ARG A 141 18.99 0.97 -40.13
C ARG A 141 19.61 0.35 -41.38
N LYS A 142 18.78 -0.09 -42.34
CA LYS A 142 19.27 -0.45 -43.69
C LYS A 142 19.85 0.84 -44.29
N ARG A 143 21.17 0.87 -44.51
CA ARG A 143 21.83 1.92 -45.31
C ARG A 143 21.30 1.79 -46.73
N SER A 144 20.61 2.83 -47.21
CA SER A 144 20.36 3.02 -48.63
C SER A 144 21.70 3.32 -49.30
N ALA A 145 22.11 2.47 -50.23
CA ALA A 145 23.22 2.75 -51.14
C ALA A 145 22.65 3.49 -52.35
N ASN A 146 22.96 4.78 -52.45
CA ASN A 146 22.87 5.52 -53.71
C ASN A 146 24.29 5.71 -54.22
N LYS A 147 24.67 4.94 -55.25
CA LYS A 147 25.42 5.43 -56.41
C LYS A 147 25.37 4.40 -57.53
#